data_AF-N6UU04-F1
#
_entry.id   AF-N6UU04-F1
#
_cell.length_a   1.000
_cell.length_b   1.000
_cell.length_c   1.000
_cell.angle_alpha   90.00
_cell.angle_beta   90.00
_cell.angle_gamma   90.00
#
_symmetry.space_group_name_H-M   'P 1'
#
loop_
_entity.id
_entity.type
_entity.pdbx_description
1 polymer ?
#
loop_
_entity_poly.entity_id
_entity_poly.type
_entity_poly.pdbx_seq_one_letter_code
_entity_poly.pdbx_strand_id
1 'polypeptide(L)'
;MEFNELKEVKIMDALTNAILNVHKPSKLEDISYDDPVTIILAFKWLEYLCERVGVENVPDVLDFYYMLGWIGDKAMAKLLRFLKGIKVDEENVVEGSGKLNITDHIISLVFIEKLNGKQISMDFLDKIEWELRKIKKGAEQFYGI
;
A
#
# COMPACT_ATOMS: atom_id res chain seq x y z
N MET A 1 -31.94 3.66 36.64
CA MET A 1 -32.35 3.09 35.34
C MET A 1 -31.45 3.63 34.24
N GLU A 2 -31.34 4.96 34.09
CA GLU A 2 -30.46 5.62 33.09
C GLU A 2 -28.97 5.20 33.09
N PHE A 3 -28.39 4.88 34.25
CA PHE A 3 -26.96 4.54 34.35
C PHE A 3 -26.60 3.19 33.69
N ASN A 4 -27.57 2.30 33.48
CA ASN A 4 -27.36 0.99 32.86
C ASN A 4 -27.50 1.07 31.34
N GLU A 5 -28.48 1.85 30.86
CA GLU A 5 -28.68 2.15 29.44
C GLU A 5 -27.47 2.88 28.83
N LEU A 6 -26.90 3.84 29.56
CA LEU A 6 -25.68 4.55 29.13
C LEU A 6 -24.45 3.64 28.99
N LYS A 7 -24.38 2.53 29.76
CA LYS A 7 -23.29 1.54 29.63
C LYS A 7 -23.52 0.62 28.44
N GLU A 8 -24.76 0.17 28.21
CA GLU A 8 -25.11 -0.66 27.07
C GLU A 8 -24.87 0.05 25.74
N VAL A 9 -25.26 1.33 25.63
CA VAL A 9 -24.99 2.15 24.45
C VAL A 9 -23.48 2.28 24.18
N LYS A 10 -22.68 2.51 25.23
CA LYS A 10 -21.21 2.66 25.09
C LYS A 10 -20.52 1.35 24.67
N ILE A 11 -21.03 0.21 25.15
CA ILE A 11 -20.54 -1.12 24.75
C ILE A 11 -20.93 -1.39 23.29
N MET A 12 -22.17 -1.08 22.91
CA MET A 12 -22.64 -1.21 21.52
C MET A 12 -21.81 -0.37 20.56
N ASP A 13 -21.48 0.87 20.92
CA ASP A 13 -20.63 1.76 20.12
C ASP A 13 -19.19 1.22 20.01
N ALA A 14 -18.63 0.70 21.10
CA ALA A 14 -17.30 0.11 21.08
C ALA A 14 -17.23 -1.16 20.22
N LEU A 15 -18.25 -2.03 20.31
CA LEU A 15 -18.38 -3.22 19.47
C LEU A 15 -18.61 -2.85 18.01
N THR A 16 -19.45 -1.86 17.74
CA THR A 16 -19.72 -1.36 16.39
C THR A 16 -18.45 -0.79 15.77
N ASN A 17 -17.67 0.02 16.51
CA ASN A 17 -16.39 0.53 16.04
C ASN A 17 -15.36 -0.58 15.83
N ALA A 18 -15.30 -1.59 16.72
CA ALA A 18 -14.41 -2.73 16.54
C ALA A 18 -14.77 -3.53 15.28
N ILE A 19 -16.05 -3.82 15.07
CA ILE A 19 -16.56 -4.55 13.89
C ILE A 19 -16.33 -3.74 12.61
N LEU A 20 -16.58 -2.42 12.63
CA LEU A 20 -16.35 -1.53 11.48
C LEU A 20 -14.86 -1.39 11.14
N ASN A 21 -13.98 -1.37 12.14
CA ASN A 21 -12.54 -1.33 11.91
C ASN A 21 -11.98 -2.65 11.36
N VAL A 22 -12.58 -3.78 11.73
CA VAL A 22 -12.24 -5.11 11.16
C VAL A 22 -12.69 -5.23 9.70
N HIS A 23 -13.75 -4.52 9.30
CA HIS A 23 -14.35 -4.62 7.97
C HIS A 23 -14.08 -3.43 7.03
N LYS A 24 -13.14 -2.54 7.35
CA LYS A 24 -12.80 -1.50 6.39
C LYS A 24 -12.20 -2.17 5.15
N PRO A 25 -12.81 -2.03 3.96
CA PRO A 25 -12.27 -2.64 2.76
C PRO A 25 -10.86 -2.08 2.53
N SER A 26 -9.95 -2.98 2.21
CA SER A 26 -8.59 -2.65 1.81
C SER A 26 -8.61 -1.70 0.63
N LYS A 27 -7.57 -0.86 0.51
CA LYS A 27 -7.49 0.11 -0.59
C LYS A 27 -7.54 -0.57 -1.96
N LEU A 28 -6.89 -1.72 -2.11
CA LEU A 28 -6.95 -2.56 -3.29
C LEU A 28 -7.45 -3.95 -2.91
N GLU A 29 -8.73 -4.21 -3.15
CA GLU A 29 -9.34 -5.51 -2.87
C GLU A 29 -8.98 -6.56 -3.91
N ASP A 30 -8.97 -6.18 -5.19
CA ASP A 30 -8.76 -7.11 -6.29
C ASP A 30 -8.06 -6.45 -7.50
N ILE A 31 -7.41 -7.27 -8.32
CA ILE A 31 -6.73 -6.87 -9.56
C ILE A 31 -7.46 -7.54 -10.73
N SER A 32 -8.12 -6.76 -11.59
CA SER A 32 -8.87 -7.32 -12.73
C SER A 32 -7.95 -8.01 -13.74
N TYR A 33 -8.32 -9.21 -14.18
CA TYR A 33 -7.63 -9.92 -15.28
C TYR A 33 -8.11 -9.47 -16.67
N ASP A 34 -9.27 -8.80 -16.74
CA ASP A 34 -9.91 -8.47 -18.01
C ASP A 34 -9.40 -7.14 -18.58
N ASP A 35 -8.64 -6.37 -17.78
CA ASP A 35 -8.00 -5.13 -18.21
C ASP A 35 -6.47 -5.30 -18.33
N PRO A 36 -5.93 -5.29 -19.57
CA PRO A 36 -4.49 -5.35 -19.80
C PRO A 36 -3.71 -4.23 -19.12
N VAL A 37 -4.29 -3.03 -18.98
CA VAL A 37 -3.61 -1.89 -18.34
C VAL A 37 -3.38 -2.17 -16.86
N THR A 38 -4.40 -2.69 -16.18
CA THR A 38 -4.31 -3.14 -14.78
C THR A 38 -3.23 -4.20 -14.58
N ILE A 39 -3.15 -5.19 -15.48
CA ILE A 39 -2.10 -6.23 -15.42
C ILE A 39 -0.70 -5.63 -15.62
N ILE A 40 -0.53 -4.75 -16.61
CA ILE A 40 0.75 -4.07 -16.87
C ILE A 40 1.19 -3.25 -15.66
N LEU A 41 0.27 -2.52 -15.04
CA LEU A 41 0.55 -1.75 -13.81
C LEU A 41 0.96 -2.65 -12.66
N ALA A 42 0.32 -3.80 -12.47
CA ALA A 42 0.68 -4.76 -11.43
C ALA A 42 2.08 -5.33 -11.66
N PHE A 43 2.44 -5.67 -12.90
CA PHE A 43 3.80 -6.11 -13.23
C PHE A 43 4.84 -5.01 -13.01
N LYS A 44 4.56 -3.76 -13.43
CA LYS A 44 5.47 -2.64 -13.20
C LYS A 44 5.68 -2.34 -11.72
N TRP A 45 4.65 -2.53 -10.91
CA TRP A 45 4.80 -2.41 -9.46
C TRP A 45 5.66 -3.54 -8.87
N LEU A 46 5.46 -4.79 -9.30
CA LEU A 46 6.26 -5.92 -8.83
C LEU A 46 7.73 -5.81 -9.28
N GLU A 47 7.99 -5.40 -10.52
CA GLU A 47 9.34 -5.09 -11.03
C GLU A 47 10.02 -4.05 -10.14
N TYR A 48 9.34 -2.94 -9.85
CA TYR A 48 9.84 -1.90 -8.97
C TYR A 48 10.19 -2.41 -7.56
N LEU A 49 9.35 -3.28 -6.98
CA LEU A 49 9.65 -3.88 -5.67
C LEU A 49 10.86 -4.82 -5.76
N CYS A 50 10.92 -5.67 -6.79
CA CYS A 50 12.04 -6.60 -7.01
C CYS A 50 13.38 -5.86 -7.13
N GLU A 51 13.42 -4.75 -7.88
CA GLU A 51 14.63 -3.91 -8.03
C GLU A 51 15.11 -3.28 -6.72
N ARG A 52 14.24 -3.15 -5.71
CA ARG A 52 14.54 -2.47 -4.44
C ARG A 52 14.90 -3.42 -3.31
N VAL A 53 14.17 -4.52 -3.21
CA VAL A 53 14.31 -5.46 -2.09
C VAL A 53 14.74 -6.85 -2.51
N GLY A 54 14.80 -7.18 -3.81
CA GLY A 54 14.97 -8.56 -4.26
C GLY A 54 13.65 -9.33 -4.25
N VAL A 55 13.52 -10.30 -5.14
CA VAL A 55 12.28 -11.08 -5.40
C VAL A 55 11.83 -11.83 -4.14
N GLU A 56 12.80 -12.36 -3.41
CA GLU A 56 12.64 -13.13 -2.18
C GLU A 56 12.02 -12.31 -1.04
N ASN A 57 12.24 -10.98 -1.03
CA ASN A 57 11.74 -10.09 0.01
C ASN A 57 10.43 -9.38 -0.37
N VAL A 58 9.97 -9.48 -1.62
CA VAL A 58 8.68 -8.90 -2.06
C VAL A 58 7.49 -9.44 -1.25
N PRO A 59 7.37 -10.75 -0.94
CA PRO A 59 6.28 -11.26 -0.13
C PRO A 59 6.14 -10.57 1.24
N ASP A 60 7.25 -10.30 1.92
CA ASP A 60 7.27 -9.63 3.24
C ASP A 60 6.80 -8.17 3.12
N VAL A 61 7.19 -7.49 2.04
CA VAL A 61 6.70 -6.13 1.74
C VAL A 61 5.19 -6.13 1.48
N LEU A 62 4.69 -7.10 0.73
CA LEU A 62 3.25 -7.21 0.46
C LEU A 62 2.46 -7.55 1.71
N ASP A 63 3.00 -8.38 2.61
CA ASP A 63 2.41 -8.66 3.92
C ASP A 63 2.34 -7.41 4.81
N PHE A 64 3.40 -6.59 4.80
CA PHE A 64 3.35 -5.27 5.45
C PHE A 64 2.22 -4.40 4.91
N TYR A 65 2.02 -4.33 3.59
CA TYR A 65 0.90 -3.58 3.00
C TYR A 65 -0.47 -4.21 3.27
N TYR A 66 -0.55 -5.53 3.40
CA TYR A 66 -1.75 -6.24 3.82
C TYR A 66 -2.13 -5.85 5.27
N MET A 67 -1.16 -5.88 6.20
CA MET A 67 -1.37 -5.47 7.60
C MET A 67 -1.82 -4.01 7.73
N LEU A 68 -1.38 -3.12 6.83
CA LEU A 68 -1.84 -1.73 6.77
C LEU A 68 -3.25 -1.56 6.17
N GLY A 69 -3.87 -2.62 5.66
CA GLY A 69 -5.15 -2.57 4.94
C GLY A 69 -5.03 -1.88 3.58
N TRP A 70 -3.84 -1.88 2.96
CA TRP A 70 -3.67 -1.32 1.61
C TRP A 70 -3.99 -2.36 0.54
N ILE A 71 -3.76 -3.63 0.82
CA ILE A 71 -4.03 -4.75 -0.09
C ILE A 71 -4.98 -5.73 0.62
N GLY A 72 -5.98 -6.22 -0.09
CA GLY A 72 -6.90 -7.27 0.37
C GLY A 72 -6.47 -8.67 -0.08
N ASP A 73 -7.16 -9.70 0.42
CA ASP A 73 -6.79 -11.10 0.21
C ASP A 73 -6.68 -11.48 -1.28
N LYS A 74 -7.62 -11.00 -2.13
CA LYS A 74 -7.63 -11.36 -3.56
C LYS A 74 -6.47 -10.69 -4.29
N ALA A 75 -6.25 -9.40 -4.05
CA ALA A 75 -5.12 -8.68 -4.62
C ALA A 75 -3.78 -9.31 -4.19
N MET A 76 -3.62 -9.66 -2.91
CA MET A 76 -2.43 -10.35 -2.39
C MET A 76 -2.18 -11.68 -3.12
N ALA A 77 -3.21 -12.53 -3.23
CA ALA A 77 -3.10 -13.81 -3.93
C ALA A 77 -2.70 -13.64 -5.41
N LYS A 78 -3.24 -12.62 -6.10
CA LYS A 78 -2.90 -12.33 -7.51
C LYS A 78 -1.47 -11.81 -7.66
N LEU A 79 -1.03 -10.89 -6.80
CA LEU A 79 0.33 -10.37 -6.80
C LEU A 79 1.37 -11.48 -6.58
N LEU A 80 1.13 -12.37 -5.60
CA LEU A 80 1.99 -13.52 -5.37
C LEU A 80 2.00 -14.50 -6.55
N ARG A 81 0.86 -14.67 -7.24
CA ARG A 81 0.79 -15.49 -8.46
C ARG A 81 1.59 -14.86 -9.60
N PHE A 82 1.50 -13.55 -9.76
CA PHE A 82 2.30 -12.82 -10.76
C PHE A 82 3.79 -12.90 -10.47
N LEU A 83 4.20 -12.68 -9.21
CA LEU A 83 5.59 -12.74 -8.77
C LEU A 83 6.23 -14.10 -9.10
N LYS A 84 5.53 -15.21 -8.87
CA LYS A 84 6.00 -16.57 -9.24
C LYS A 84 6.25 -16.75 -10.74
N GLY A 85 5.58 -15.96 -11.59
CA GLY A 85 5.75 -15.99 -13.04
C GLY A 85 6.88 -15.11 -13.56
N ILE A 86 7.42 -14.21 -12.74
CA ILE A 86 8.56 -13.36 -13.09
C ILE A 86 9.82 -14.21 -12.96
N LYS A 87 10.40 -14.62 -14.09
CA LYS A 87 11.77 -15.15 -14.11
C LYS A 87 12.70 -13.97 -13.90
N VAL A 88 13.35 -13.93 -12.74
CA VAL A 88 14.42 -12.96 -12.52
C VAL A 88 15.70 -13.65 -12.95
N ASP A 89 16.31 -13.12 -13.99
CA ASP A 89 17.63 -13.56 -14.43
C ASP A 89 18.57 -13.36 -13.25
N GLU A 90 19.07 -14.45 -12.66
CA GLU A 90 19.96 -14.44 -11.49
C GLU A 90 21.21 -13.58 -11.73
N GLU A 91 21.59 -13.37 -13.00
CA GLU A 91 22.71 -12.53 -13.44
C GLU A 91 22.42 -11.02 -13.37
N ASN A 92 21.15 -10.61 -13.30
CA ASN A 92 20.71 -9.20 -13.24
C ASN A 92 20.06 -8.83 -11.91
N VAL A 93 20.19 -9.68 -10.88
CA VAL A 93 19.78 -9.33 -9.52
C VAL A 93 20.70 -8.21 -9.05
N VAL A 94 20.25 -6.97 -9.24
CA VAL A 94 20.76 -5.86 -8.47
C VAL A 94 20.50 -6.24 -7.03
N GLU A 95 21.55 -6.44 -6.23
CA GLU A 95 21.42 -6.51 -4.78
C GLU A 95 20.75 -5.20 -4.35
N GLY A 96 19.43 -5.24 -4.24
CA GLY A 96 18.66 -4.15 -3.69
C GLY A 96 19.22 -3.84 -2.31
N SER A 97 19.02 -2.62 -1.81
CA SER A 97 19.48 -2.25 -0.46
C SER A 97 18.88 -3.13 0.67
N GLY A 98 17.96 -4.03 0.32
CA GLY A 98 17.23 -4.93 1.20
C GLY A 98 16.13 -4.24 1.99
N LYS A 99 15.94 -2.92 1.81
CA LYS A 99 14.99 -2.12 2.59
C LYS A 99 14.33 -1.05 1.72
N LEU A 100 13.02 -0.90 1.87
CA LEU A 100 12.28 0.23 1.31
C LEU A 100 12.49 1.47 2.19
N ASN A 101 12.66 2.61 1.54
CA ASN A 101 12.55 3.90 2.21
C ASN A 101 11.11 4.44 2.14
N ILE A 102 10.86 5.57 2.81
CA ILE A 102 9.52 6.20 2.85
C ILE A 102 9.01 6.54 1.45
N THR A 103 9.90 7.03 0.56
CA THR A 103 9.55 7.33 -0.83
C THR A 103 9.08 6.09 -1.56
N ASP A 104 9.69 4.93 -1.30
CA ASP A 104 9.28 3.69 -1.95
C ASP A 104 7.90 3.19 -1.50
N HIS A 105 7.56 3.41 -0.22
CA HIS A 105 6.20 3.16 0.27
C HIS A 105 5.17 4.12 -0.33
N ILE A 106 5.53 5.39 -0.55
CA ILE A 106 4.66 6.36 -1.23
C ILE A 106 4.42 5.95 -2.70
N ILE A 107 5.47 5.54 -3.41
CA ILE A 107 5.35 5.04 -4.79
C ILE A 107 4.45 3.81 -4.83
N SER A 108 4.62 2.88 -3.90
CA SER A 108 3.76 1.70 -3.79
C SER A 108 2.30 2.08 -3.55
N LEU A 109 2.03 3.07 -2.71
CA LEU A 109 0.68 3.57 -2.49
C LEU A 109 0.08 4.18 -3.76
N VAL A 110 0.86 4.90 -4.57
CA VAL A 110 0.40 5.43 -5.87
C VAL A 110 0.04 4.29 -6.84
N PHE A 111 0.82 3.21 -6.90
CA PHE A 111 0.48 2.03 -7.69
C PHE A 111 -0.84 1.40 -7.23
N ILE A 112 -1.01 1.22 -5.92
CA ILE A 112 -2.24 0.67 -5.32
C ILE A 112 -3.46 1.52 -5.69
N GLU A 113 -3.35 2.84 -5.61
CA GLU A 113 -4.44 3.75 -5.97
C GLU A 113 -4.75 3.71 -7.48
N LYS A 114 -3.74 3.60 -8.36
CA LYS A 114 -3.96 3.40 -9.80
C LYS A 114 -4.62 2.06 -10.13
N LEU A 115 -4.18 0.99 -9.48
CA LEU A 115 -4.77 -0.35 -9.65
C LEU A 115 -6.23 -0.39 -9.17
N ASN A 116 -6.59 0.44 -8.19
CA ASN A 116 -7.97 0.64 -7.77
C ASN A 116 -8.76 1.61 -8.69
N GLY A 117 -8.26 1.89 -9.90
CA GLY A 117 -8.94 2.69 -10.91
C GLY A 117 -8.91 4.19 -10.67
N LYS A 118 -8.11 4.70 -9.71
CA LYS A 118 -8.01 6.15 -9.50
C LYS A 118 -7.17 6.80 -10.60
N GLN A 119 -7.73 7.84 -11.19
CA GLN A 119 -7.02 8.75 -12.08
C GLN A 119 -6.02 9.55 -11.24
N ILE A 120 -4.74 9.28 -11.42
CA ILE A 120 -3.65 10.05 -10.81
C ILE A 120 -3.12 10.99 -11.88
N SER A 121 -3.54 12.25 -11.83
CA SER A 121 -3.03 13.30 -12.71
C SER A 121 -1.61 13.69 -12.30
N MET A 122 -0.85 14.25 -13.24
CA MET A 122 0.47 14.81 -12.95
C MET A 122 0.37 15.92 -11.90
N ASP A 123 -0.64 16.79 -12.01
CA ASP A 123 -0.92 17.84 -11.03
C ASP A 123 -1.10 17.33 -9.59
N PHE A 124 -1.69 16.13 -9.44
CA PHE A 124 -1.86 15.52 -8.12
C PHE A 124 -0.52 15.00 -7.57
N LEU A 125 0.32 14.42 -8.42
CA LEU A 125 1.67 14.00 -8.04
C LEU A 125 2.54 15.20 -7.64
N ASP A 126 2.48 16.28 -8.42
CA ASP A 126 3.20 17.53 -8.15
C ASP A 126 2.76 18.14 -6.81
N LYS A 127 1.45 18.09 -6.52
CA LYS A 127 0.91 18.53 -5.24
C LYS A 127 1.42 17.67 -4.08
N ILE A 128 1.46 16.35 -4.22
CA ILE A 128 2.02 15.47 -3.19
C ILE A 128 3.49 15.80 -2.95
N GLU A 129 4.28 15.95 -4.01
CA GLU A 129 5.69 16.30 -3.88
C GLU A 129 5.88 17.65 -3.17
N TRP A 130 5.06 18.64 -3.50
CA TRP A 130 5.08 19.95 -2.85
C TRP A 130 4.74 19.87 -1.35
N GLU A 131 3.69 19.13 -0.98
CA GLU A 131 3.32 18.93 0.43
C GLU A 131 4.43 18.20 1.19
N LEU A 132 5.04 17.18 0.61
CA LEU A 132 6.18 16.48 1.22
C LEU A 132 7.37 17.40 1.46
N ARG A 133 7.72 18.25 0.48
CA ARG A 133 8.77 19.27 0.61
C ARG A 133 8.45 20.26 1.73
N LYS A 134 7.19 20.69 1.83
CA LYS A 134 6.72 21.61 2.87
C LYS A 134 6.78 20.99 4.26
N ILE A 135 6.36 19.74 4.41
CA ILE A 135 6.45 18.98 5.66
C ILE A 135 7.91 18.83 6.08
N LYS A 136 8.79 18.44 5.16
CA LYS A 136 10.23 18.31 5.42
C LYS A 136 10.84 19.62 5.90
N LYS A 137 10.57 20.72 5.18
CA LYS A 137 11.05 22.06 5.56
C LYS A 137 10.49 22.52 6.91
N GLY A 138 9.23 22.21 7.19
CA GLY A 138 8.64 22.47 8.51
C GLY A 138 9.33 21.68 9.62
N ALA A 139 9.60 20.40 9.40
CA ALA A 139 10.32 19.56 10.35
C ALA A 139 11.75 20.08 10.60
N GLU A 140 12.48 20.47 9.56
CA GLU A 140 13.83 21.08 9.68
C GLU A 140 13.78 22.38 10.49
N GLN A 141 12.77 23.23 10.27
CA GLN A 141 12.60 24.49 11.01
C GLN A 141 12.20 24.30 12.48
N PHE A 142 11.43 23.26 12.80
CA PHE A 142 10.97 22.98 14.18
C PHE A 142 11.95 22.13 14.98
N TYR A 143 12.69 21.22 14.35
CA TYR A 143 13.58 20.29 15.03
C TYR A 143 15.08 20.59 14.85
N GLY A 144 15.44 21.55 13.99
CA GLY A 144 16.82 22.06 13.89
C GLY A 144 17.85 21.04 13.41
N ILE A 145 17.41 20.05 12.61
CA ILE A 145 18.26 19.07 11.92
C ILE A 145 18.41 19.46 10.45
#